data_AF-A0AAE6NPL4-F1
#
_entry.id   AF-A0AAE6NPL4-F1
#
_cell.length_a   1.000
_cell.length_b   1.000
_cell.length_c   1.000
_cell.angle_alpha   90.00
_cell.angle_beta   90.00
_cell.angle_gamma   90.00
#
_symmetry.space_group_name_H-M   'P 1'
#
loop_
_entity.id
_entity.type
_entity.pdbx_description
1 polymer ?
#
loop_
_entity_poly.entity_id
_entity_poly.type
_entity_poly.pdbx_seq_one_letter_code
_entity_poly.pdbx_strand_id
1 'polypeptide(L)'
;MRNSEERAEGAGPFITRLTWRLEEGGTAVWESRAARKRGTLAVRPEGAAETSAQRAGAPALDRLRRLNGVAAVSFTIGGALFALGAALAQWSSGPATSATIYFTGGVFFTLGGYASLVQAINAPRRESMAGSLTTHRFRWWSYEPGRIDWLSTFVLFAGTLVFGVNLLDSFLQGLTSRQLDRLVWAPDMIGCLLFLISGHLAIAEICHGRPCIHRRSLGWWIVAVNQLGSVLFMVSAVAAFTRPETGSEISVGVANWGTLTGALCFAVAGVLQAFERP
;
A
#
# COMPACT_ATOMS: atom_id res chain seq x y z
N MET A 1 -4.12 -38.33 -17.50
CA MET A 1 -4.15 -36.93 -17.00
C MET A 1 -4.23 -37.00 -15.49
N ARG A 2 -3.09 -36.90 -14.79
CA ARG A 2 -3.00 -37.12 -13.33
C ARG A 2 -3.29 -35.78 -12.66
N ASN A 3 -4.40 -35.69 -11.91
CA ASN A 3 -4.79 -34.50 -11.16
C ASN A 3 -3.64 -34.09 -10.23
N SER A 4 -2.94 -33.01 -10.58
CA SER A 4 -2.12 -32.27 -9.65
C SER A 4 -3.07 -31.68 -8.61
N GLU A 5 -3.09 -32.20 -7.39
CA GLU A 5 -3.89 -31.64 -6.29
C GLU A 5 -3.35 -30.25 -5.93
N GLU A 6 -3.76 -29.24 -6.68
CA GLU A 6 -3.50 -27.82 -6.42
C GLU A 6 -4.61 -27.30 -5.50
N ARG A 7 -4.24 -26.90 -4.29
CA ARG A 7 -5.14 -26.30 -3.30
C ARG A 7 -4.92 -24.79 -3.27
N ALA A 8 -5.93 -24.05 -3.70
CA ALA A 8 -5.96 -22.59 -3.65
C ALA A 8 -6.68 -22.09 -2.39
N GLU A 9 -6.07 -21.11 -1.73
CA GLU A 9 -6.64 -20.38 -0.59
C GLU A 9 -6.61 -18.88 -0.89
N GLY A 10 -7.59 -18.14 -0.36
CA GLY A 10 -7.93 -16.86 -0.96
C GLY A 10 -8.93 -16.02 -0.19
N ALA A 11 -9.06 -14.77 -0.63
CA ALA A 11 -10.09 -13.83 -0.19
C ALA A 11 -11.04 -13.57 -1.36
N GLY A 12 -12.28 -14.04 -1.28
CA GLY A 12 -13.24 -13.90 -2.38
C GLY A 12 -12.70 -14.50 -3.70
N PRO A 13 -12.65 -13.73 -4.80
CA PRO A 13 -12.15 -14.22 -6.09
C PRO A 13 -10.62 -14.33 -6.16
N PHE A 14 -9.89 -13.88 -5.14
CA PHE A 14 -8.44 -13.74 -5.19
C PHE A 14 -7.72 -14.93 -4.56
N ILE A 15 -6.73 -15.47 -5.26
CA ILE A 15 -5.79 -16.46 -4.72
C ILE A 15 -4.66 -15.72 -3.99
N THR A 16 -4.50 -16.01 -2.70
CA THR A 16 -3.45 -15.40 -1.84
C THR A 16 -2.42 -16.43 -1.40
N ARG A 17 -2.80 -17.71 -1.36
CA ARG A 17 -1.93 -18.84 -1.07
C ARG A 17 -2.27 -19.99 -1.99
N LEU A 18 -1.25 -20.73 -2.40
CA LEU A 18 -1.38 -21.89 -3.26
C LEU A 18 -0.47 -23.00 -2.78
N THR A 19 -1.00 -24.21 -2.66
CA THR A 19 -0.23 -25.40 -2.30
C THR A 19 -0.36 -26.44 -3.41
N TRP A 20 0.76 -27.00 -3.87
CA TRP A 20 0.76 -28.06 -4.88
C TRP A 20 1.85 -29.11 -4.58
N ARG A 21 1.70 -30.29 -5.20
CA ARG A 21 2.72 -31.34 -5.18
C ARG A 21 3.74 -31.15 -6.30
N LEU A 22 5.00 -31.40 -5.99
CA LEU A 22 6.11 -31.33 -6.95
C LEU A 22 6.23 -32.64 -7.75
N GLU A 23 6.84 -32.58 -8.94
CA GLU A 23 7.08 -33.76 -9.78
C GLU A 23 7.99 -34.79 -9.11
N GLU A 24 9.03 -34.32 -8.42
CA GLU A 24 10.00 -35.13 -7.68
C GLU A 24 9.48 -35.62 -6.30
N GLY A 25 8.20 -35.36 -5.99
CA GLY A 25 7.62 -35.60 -4.68
C GLY A 25 7.77 -34.40 -3.72
N GLY A 26 6.96 -34.40 -2.66
CA GLY A 26 6.89 -33.29 -1.70
C GLY A 26 5.85 -32.22 -2.04
N THR A 27 5.93 -31.07 -1.37
CA THR A 27 4.93 -29.99 -1.43
C THR A 27 5.57 -28.62 -1.50
N ALA A 28 5.05 -27.75 -2.38
CA ALA A 28 5.39 -26.34 -2.44
C ALA A 28 4.19 -25.47 -2.02
N VAL A 29 4.46 -24.40 -1.28
CA VAL A 29 3.47 -23.41 -0.80
C VAL A 29 3.92 -22.02 -1.21
N TRP A 30 3.17 -21.43 -2.13
CA TRP A 30 3.32 -20.05 -2.57
C TRP A 30 2.35 -19.14 -1.84
N GLU A 31 2.84 -17.97 -1.45
CA GLU A 31 2.01 -16.90 -0.89
C GLU A 31 2.28 -15.61 -1.66
N SER A 32 1.20 -14.90 -2.02
CA SER A 32 1.26 -13.69 -2.84
C SER A 32 2.22 -12.64 -2.23
N ARG A 33 2.07 -12.35 -0.94
CA ARG A 33 2.93 -11.37 -0.26
C ARG A 33 4.37 -11.85 -0.13
N ALA A 34 4.61 -13.10 0.25
CA ALA A 34 5.96 -13.63 0.43
C ALA A 34 6.74 -13.60 -0.90
N ALA A 35 6.10 -13.98 -2.00
CA ALA A 35 6.71 -13.88 -3.33
C ALA A 35 6.98 -12.42 -3.74
N ARG A 36 6.04 -11.50 -3.50
CA ARG A 36 6.18 -10.08 -3.86
C ARG A 36 7.19 -9.31 -3.00
N LYS A 37 7.23 -9.56 -1.69
CA LYS A 37 8.05 -8.79 -0.74
C LYS A 37 9.40 -9.42 -0.45
N ARG A 38 9.48 -10.76 -0.44
CA ARG A 38 10.69 -11.50 -0.11
C ARG A 38 11.23 -12.34 -1.26
N GLY A 39 10.48 -12.51 -2.34
CA GLY A 39 10.88 -13.38 -3.44
C GLY A 39 11.02 -14.83 -2.99
N THR A 40 10.19 -15.28 -2.05
CA THR A 40 10.29 -16.62 -1.46
C THR A 40 9.06 -17.48 -1.71
N LEU A 41 9.29 -18.78 -1.81
CA LEU A 41 8.33 -19.88 -1.85
C LEU A 41 8.73 -20.89 -0.77
N ALA A 42 7.79 -21.48 -0.05
CA ALA A 42 8.11 -22.53 0.91
C ALA A 42 8.06 -23.90 0.22
N VAL A 43 9.11 -24.71 0.34
CA VAL A 43 9.23 -26.04 -0.29
C VAL A 43 9.62 -27.06 0.76
N ARG A 44 8.85 -28.15 0.81
CA ARG A 44 9.12 -29.33 1.62
C ARG A 44 9.32 -30.54 0.69
N PRO A 45 10.57 -31.02 0.52
CA PRO A 45 10.86 -32.23 -0.25
C PRO A 45 10.16 -33.47 0.32
N GLU A 46 10.05 -34.52 -0.49
CA GLU A 46 9.53 -35.81 -0.02
C GLU A 46 10.43 -36.39 1.11
N GLY A 47 9.81 -36.89 2.18
CA GLY A 47 10.52 -37.45 3.33
C GLY A 47 11.19 -36.42 4.27
N ALA A 48 11.23 -35.14 3.90
CA ALA A 48 11.79 -34.10 4.77
C ALA A 48 10.81 -33.71 5.89
N ALA A 49 11.33 -33.62 7.12
CA ALA A 49 10.57 -33.15 8.28
C ALA A 49 10.34 -31.63 8.24
N GLU A 50 11.27 -30.88 7.64
CA GLU A 50 11.29 -29.41 7.66
C GLU A 50 10.96 -28.79 6.30
N THR A 51 10.30 -27.63 6.34
CA THR A 51 10.01 -26.81 5.16
C THR A 51 11.10 -25.75 5.01
N SER A 52 11.68 -25.63 3.81
CA SER A 52 12.71 -24.65 3.49
C SER A 52 12.14 -23.49 2.65
N ALA A 53 12.69 -22.28 2.79
CA ALA A 53 12.32 -21.16 1.94
C ALA A 53 13.23 -21.10 0.70
N GLN A 54 12.66 -21.40 -0.46
CA GLN A 54 13.31 -21.24 -1.75
C GLN A 54 13.21 -19.78 -2.21
N ARG A 55 14.34 -19.18 -2.58
CA ARG A 55 14.43 -17.79 -3.02
C ARG A 55 14.46 -17.70 -4.54
N ALA A 56 13.87 -16.63 -5.07
CA ALA A 56 14.01 -16.26 -6.47
C ALA A 56 15.47 -15.93 -6.80
N GLY A 57 15.81 -15.98 -8.10
CA GLY A 57 17.14 -15.64 -8.57
C GLY A 57 17.58 -14.21 -8.20
N ALA A 58 18.90 -13.99 -8.11
CA ALA A 58 19.49 -12.71 -7.71
C ALA A 58 18.92 -11.48 -8.44
N PRO A 59 18.63 -11.51 -9.77
CA PRO A 59 18.03 -10.37 -10.46
C PRO A 59 16.64 -10.00 -9.94
N ALA A 60 15.81 -10.97 -9.53
CA ALA A 60 14.51 -10.68 -8.93
C ALA A 60 14.67 -10.06 -7.54
N LEU A 61 15.55 -10.62 -6.70
CA LEU A 61 15.75 -10.10 -5.34
C LEU A 61 16.29 -8.65 -5.36
N ASP A 62 17.22 -8.33 -6.27
CA ASP A 62 17.72 -6.95 -6.42
C ASP A 62 16.61 -5.98 -6.85
N ARG A 63 15.79 -6.37 -7.83
CA ARG A 63 14.63 -5.57 -8.27
C ARG A 63 13.64 -5.34 -7.12
N LEU A 64 13.28 -6.39 -6.39
CA LEU A 64 12.37 -6.29 -5.25
C LEU A 64 12.93 -5.35 -4.18
N ARG A 65 14.22 -5.46 -3.88
CA ARG A 65 14.91 -4.65 -2.87
C ARG A 65 14.95 -3.17 -3.28
N ARG A 66 15.27 -2.85 -4.54
CA ARG A 66 15.28 -1.48 -5.07
C ARG A 66 13.89 -0.84 -5.08
N LEU A 67 12.89 -1.53 -5.64
CA LEU A 67 11.52 -1.01 -5.71
C LEU A 67 10.92 -0.84 -4.31
N ASN A 68 11.18 -1.78 -3.39
CA ASN A 68 10.77 -1.62 -2.00
C ASN A 68 11.44 -0.41 -1.34
N GLY A 69 12.73 -0.19 -1.59
CA GLY A 69 13.48 0.96 -1.10
C GLY A 69 12.92 2.29 -1.59
N VAL A 70 12.64 2.40 -2.90
CA VAL A 70 12.01 3.60 -3.48
C VAL A 70 10.65 3.86 -2.83
N ALA A 71 9.81 2.83 -2.72
CA ALA A 71 8.49 2.96 -2.08
C ALA A 71 8.60 3.37 -0.60
N ALA A 72 9.48 2.72 0.16
CA ALA A 72 9.68 2.98 1.59
C ALA A 72 10.17 4.42 1.85
N VAL A 73 11.20 4.87 1.11
CA VAL A 73 11.72 6.24 1.22
C VAL A 73 10.65 7.26 0.83
N SER A 74 9.95 7.01 -0.27
CA SER A 74 8.87 7.88 -0.75
C SER A 74 7.76 8.05 0.29
N PHE A 75 7.25 6.95 0.86
CA PHE A 75 6.21 7.04 1.89
C PHE A 75 6.72 7.66 3.20
N THR A 76 7.99 7.44 3.56
CA THR A 76 8.59 8.05 4.74
C THR A 76 8.67 9.57 4.60
N ILE A 77 9.26 10.06 3.49
CA ILE A 77 9.40 11.49 3.22
C ILE A 77 8.03 12.13 3.02
N GLY A 78 7.16 11.49 2.23
CA GLY A 78 5.79 11.95 2.00
C GLY A 78 5.02 12.11 3.31
N GLY A 79 4.97 11.06 4.14
CA GLY A 79 4.31 11.09 5.44
C GLY A 79 4.89 12.14 6.40
N ALA A 80 6.22 12.29 6.43
CA ALA A 80 6.88 13.30 7.25
C ALA A 80 6.53 14.74 6.81
N LEU A 81 6.48 15.00 5.50
CA LEU A 81 6.05 16.29 4.95
C LEU A 81 4.57 16.56 5.28
N PHE A 82 3.69 15.57 5.16
CA PHE A 82 2.29 15.73 5.57
C PHE A 82 2.14 16.04 7.07
N ALA A 83 2.89 15.33 7.91
CA ALA A 83 2.89 15.61 9.35
C ALA A 83 3.39 17.04 9.64
N LEU A 84 4.45 17.47 8.96
CA LEU A 84 4.97 18.83 9.07
C LEU A 84 3.94 19.87 8.61
N GLY A 85 3.29 19.65 7.46
CA GLY A 85 2.25 20.53 6.93
C GLY A 85 1.08 20.69 7.91
N ALA A 86 0.65 19.59 8.54
CA ALA A 86 -0.42 19.58 9.52
C ALA A 86 -0.04 20.29 10.84
N ALA A 87 1.18 20.04 11.32
CA ALA A 87 1.72 20.76 12.48
C ALA A 87 1.78 22.26 12.22
N LEU A 88 2.34 22.68 11.10
CA LEU A 88 2.48 24.10 10.75
C LEU A 88 1.11 24.78 10.59
N ALA A 89 0.13 24.10 10.00
CA ALA A 89 -1.25 24.58 9.91
C ALA A 89 -1.92 24.74 11.30
N GLN A 90 -1.58 23.88 12.27
CA GLN A 90 -2.09 23.95 13.64
C GLN A 90 -1.50 25.11 14.46
N TRP A 91 -0.26 25.51 14.16
CA TRP A 91 0.53 26.45 14.98
C TRP A 91 0.99 27.72 14.24
N SER A 92 0.28 28.16 13.19
CA SER A 92 0.36 29.51 12.59
C SER A 92 1.24 29.75 11.34
N SER A 93 1.55 28.74 10.52
CA SER A 93 2.15 29.04 9.21
C SER A 93 1.15 29.67 8.23
N GLY A 94 1.64 30.50 7.31
CA GLY A 94 0.81 31.03 6.21
C GLY A 94 0.28 29.90 5.30
N PRO A 95 -0.95 30.02 4.76
CA PRO A 95 -1.59 28.96 3.97
C PRO A 95 -0.76 28.42 2.78
N ALA A 96 0.01 29.30 2.13
CA ALA A 96 0.86 28.95 0.99
C ALA A 96 2.01 27.99 1.38
N THR A 97 2.58 28.15 2.58
CA THR A 97 3.66 27.29 3.06
C THR A 97 3.15 25.88 3.30
N SER A 98 2.02 25.72 3.99
CA SER A 98 1.40 24.42 4.22
C SER A 98 1.00 23.74 2.92
N ALA A 99 0.38 24.48 1.98
CA ALA A 99 -0.01 23.95 0.68
C ALA A 99 1.19 23.40 -0.11
N THR A 100 2.32 24.14 -0.12
CA THR A 100 3.56 23.71 -0.79
C THR A 100 4.13 22.42 -0.18
N ILE A 101 4.14 22.33 1.15
CA ILE A 101 4.63 21.16 1.88
C ILE A 101 3.75 19.95 1.59
N TYR A 102 2.43 20.11 1.63
CA TYR A 102 1.51 19.02 1.31
C TYR A 102 1.64 18.56 -0.13
N PHE A 103 1.70 19.49 -1.10
CA PHE A 103 1.90 19.16 -2.51
C PHE A 103 3.19 18.36 -2.72
N THR A 104 4.30 18.80 -2.12
CA THR A 104 5.59 18.08 -2.18
C THR A 104 5.45 16.68 -1.59
N GLY A 105 4.79 16.55 -0.43
CA GLY A 105 4.48 15.26 0.17
C GLY A 105 3.65 14.35 -0.76
N GLY A 106 2.68 14.92 -1.47
CA GLY A 106 1.79 14.22 -2.39
C GLY A 106 2.52 13.64 -3.60
N VAL A 107 3.52 14.36 -4.12
CA VAL A 107 4.42 13.87 -5.17
C VAL A 107 5.18 12.63 -4.70
N PHE A 108 5.72 12.66 -3.47
CA PHE A 108 6.38 11.48 -2.89
C PHE A 108 5.40 10.32 -2.68
N PHE A 109 4.19 10.56 -2.17
CA PHE A 109 3.17 9.51 -2.05
C PHE A 109 2.84 8.86 -3.40
N THR A 110 2.70 9.66 -4.45
CA THR A 110 2.44 9.20 -5.82
C THR A 110 3.58 8.33 -6.35
N LEU A 111 4.83 8.77 -6.13
CA LEU A 111 6.02 7.98 -6.47
C LEU A 111 6.06 6.65 -5.71
N GLY A 112 5.75 6.66 -4.42
CA GLY A 112 5.69 5.45 -3.59
C GLY A 112 4.58 4.49 -4.00
N GLY A 113 3.40 5.01 -4.35
CA GLY A 113 2.27 4.25 -4.88
C GLY A 113 2.62 3.58 -6.21
N TYR A 114 3.22 4.32 -7.14
CA TYR A 114 3.65 3.78 -8.42
C TYR A 114 4.77 2.75 -8.27
N ALA A 115 5.78 3.02 -7.44
CA ALA A 115 6.85 2.05 -7.16
C ALA A 115 6.32 0.75 -6.57
N SER A 116 5.29 0.83 -5.70
CA SER A 116 4.60 -0.33 -5.14
C SER A 116 3.83 -1.13 -6.19
N LEU A 117 3.16 -0.45 -7.14
CA LEU A 117 2.49 -1.08 -8.27
C LEU A 117 3.50 -1.76 -9.21
N VAL A 118 4.59 -1.08 -9.56
CA VAL A 118 5.69 -1.66 -10.36
C VAL A 118 6.31 -2.87 -9.64
N GLN A 119 6.43 -2.84 -8.31
CA GLN A 119 6.86 -3.99 -7.52
C GLN A 119 5.90 -5.17 -7.65
N ALA A 120 4.59 -4.94 -7.58
CA ALA A 120 3.59 -6.00 -7.77
C ALA A 120 3.64 -6.57 -9.20
N ILE A 121 3.75 -5.71 -10.22
CA ILE A 121 3.84 -6.12 -11.64
C ILE A 121 5.05 -7.03 -11.88
N ASN A 122 6.19 -6.73 -11.25
CA ASN A 122 7.47 -7.42 -11.45
C ASN A 122 7.79 -8.46 -10.36
N ALA A 123 6.82 -8.82 -9.52
CA ALA A 123 6.99 -9.88 -8.54
C ALA A 123 7.29 -11.22 -9.25
N PRO A 124 8.26 -12.02 -8.76
CA PRO A 124 8.59 -13.29 -9.39
C PRO A 124 7.37 -14.22 -9.39
N ARG A 125 7.16 -14.96 -10.49
CA ARG A 125 6.00 -15.82 -10.70
C ARG A 125 6.35 -17.26 -10.36
N ARG A 126 5.38 -17.99 -9.81
CA ARG A 126 5.52 -19.43 -9.63
C ARG A 126 5.73 -20.12 -10.97
N GLU A 127 6.55 -21.15 -10.95
CA GLU A 127 6.60 -22.15 -12.02
C GLU A 127 5.64 -23.28 -11.64
N SER A 128 4.63 -23.58 -12.45
CA SER A 128 3.57 -24.50 -12.03
C SER A 128 4.05 -25.93 -11.75
N MET A 129 5.12 -26.37 -12.42
CA MET A 129 5.64 -27.74 -12.30
C MET A 129 6.85 -27.86 -11.38
N ALA A 130 7.47 -26.73 -11.00
CA ALA A 130 8.69 -26.71 -10.21
C ALA A 130 8.49 -25.97 -8.88
N GLY A 131 9.26 -26.32 -7.85
CA GLY A 131 9.30 -25.61 -6.57
C GLY A 131 10.09 -24.30 -6.67
N SER A 132 9.87 -23.53 -7.74
CA SER A 132 10.75 -22.45 -8.19
C SER A 132 9.97 -21.16 -8.49
N LEU A 133 10.69 -20.04 -8.43
CA LEU A 133 10.20 -18.70 -8.76
C LEU A 133 10.96 -18.17 -9.97
N THR A 134 10.22 -17.88 -11.04
CA THR A 134 10.78 -17.41 -12.31
C THR A 134 10.74 -15.89 -12.41
N THR A 135 11.84 -15.33 -12.90
CA THR A 135 11.97 -13.90 -13.17
C THR A 135 11.64 -13.64 -14.63
N HIS A 136 10.75 -12.69 -14.87
CA HIS A 136 10.37 -12.27 -16.22
C HIS A 136 11.01 -10.92 -16.60
N ARG A 137 10.88 -10.54 -17.87
CA ARG A 137 11.33 -9.23 -18.36
C ARG A 137 10.64 -8.12 -17.57
N PHE A 138 11.39 -7.08 -17.24
CA PHE A 138 10.88 -5.94 -16.49
C PHE A 138 9.76 -5.22 -17.27
N ARG A 139 8.69 -4.83 -16.57
CA ARG A 139 7.54 -4.12 -17.12
C ARG A 139 7.19 -2.91 -16.26
N TRP A 140 6.96 -1.78 -16.89
CA TRP A 140 6.48 -0.56 -16.23
C TRP A 140 4.96 -0.54 -16.02
N TRP A 141 4.24 -1.42 -16.72
CA TRP A 141 2.80 -1.52 -16.68
C TRP A 141 2.31 -2.94 -16.97
N SER A 142 1.24 -3.35 -16.31
CA SER A 142 0.42 -4.50 -16.68
C SER A 142 -1.00 -4.30 -16.15
N TYR A 143 -1.97 -5.03 -16.70
CA TYR A 143 -3.35 -5.04 -16.22
C TYR A 143 -3.71 -6.44 -15.72
N GLU A 144 -3.72 -6.62 -14.41
CA GLU A 144 -3.92 -7.93 -13.76
C GLU A 144 -4.91 -7.82 -12.57
N PRO A 145 -6.15 -7.36 -12.79
CA PRO A 145 -7.10 -7.07 -11.71
C PRO A 145 -7.49 -8.32 -10.90
N GLY A 146 -7.34 -9.53 -11.44
CA GLY A 146 -7.56 -10.79 -10.73
C GLY A 146 -6.49 -11.12 -9.68
N ARG A 147 -5.45 -10.30 -9.57
CA ARG A 147 -4.41 -10.42 -8.55
C ARG A 147 -4.63 -9.38 -7.45
N ILE A 148 -4.81 -9.83 -6.22
CA ILE A 148 -5.07 -8.95 -5.07
C ILE A 148 -3.93 -7.97 -4.80
N ASP A 149 -2.68 -8.37 -5.00
CA ASP A 149 -1.51 -7.53 -4.81
C ASP A 149 -1.44 -6.40 -5.86
N TRP A 150 -1.79 -6.72 -7.11
CA TRP A 150 -1.93 -5.73 -8.17
C TRP A 150 -3.10 -4.79 -7.89
N LEU A 151 -4.29 -5.31 -7.56
CA LEU A 151 -5.46 -4.48 -7.29
C LEU A 151 -5.26 -3.56 -6.09
N SER A 152 -4.71 -4.08 -4.98
CA SER A 152 -4.40 -3.29 -3.79
C SER A 152 -3.45 -2.14 -4.12
N THR A 153 -2.35 -2.40 -4.84
CA THR A 153 -1.37 -1.37 -5.19
C THR A 153 -1.83 -0.42 -6.30
N PHE A 154 -2.68 -0.88 -7.21
CA PHE A 154 -3.32 -0.05 -8.22
C PHE A 154 -4.30 0.94 -7.57
N VAL A 155 -5.17 0.46 -6.67
CA VAL A 155 -6.10 1.30 -5.91
C VAL A 155 -5.34 2.29 -5.02
N LEU A 156 -4.22 1.89 -4.41
CA LEU A 156 -3.32 2.80 -3.69
C LEU A 156 -2.83 3.92 -4.61
N PHE A 157 -2.26 3.57 -5.76
CA PHE A 157 -1.72 4.53 -6.71
C PHE A 157 -2.81 5.48 -7.25
N ALA A 158 -3.98 4.94 -7.60
CA ALA A 158 -5.14 5.75 -8.00
C ALA A 158 -5.54 6.74 -6.90
N GLY A 159 -5.59 6.28 -5.64
CA GLY A 159 -5.84 7.14 -4.49
C GLY A 159 -4.81 8.27 -4.37
N THR A 160 -3.52 7.98 -4.57
CA THR A 160 -2.47 9.02 -4.52
C THR A 160 -2.59 10.05 -5.65
N LEU A 161 -3.05 9.64 -6.84
CA LEU A 161 -3.27 10.55 -7.95
C LEU A 161 -4.46 11.49 -7.69
N VAL A 162 -5.59 10.94 -7.25
CA VAL A 162 -6.79 11.74 -6.91
C VAL A 162 -6.46 12.75 -5.81
N PHE A 163 -5.77 12.28 -4.77
CA PHE A 163 -5.30 13.14 -3.69
C PHE A 163 -4.29 14.19 -4.19
N GLY A 164 -3.37 13.81 -5.09
CA GLY A 164 -2.41 14.72 -5.72
C GLY A 164 -3.06 15.83 -6.54
N VAL A 165 -4.15 15.54 -7.27
CA VAL A 165 -4.94 16.55 -7.99
C VAL A 165 -5.52 17.56 -7.00
N ASN A 166 -6.04 17.09 -5.86
CA ASN A 166 -6.58 17.96 -4.82
C ASN A 166 -5.53 18.93 -4.25
N LEU A 167 -4.32 18.41 -4.02
CA LEU A 167 -3.20 19.21 -3.53
C LEU A 167 -2.70 20.22 -4.56
N LEU A 168 -2.66 19.83 -5.83
CA LEU A 168 -2.30 20.74 -6.92
C LEU A 168 -3.31 21.87 -7.04
N ASP A 169 -4.61 21.57 -6.94
CA ASP A 169 -5.66 22.58 -6.97
C ASP A 169 -5.52 23.57 -5.81
N SER A 170 -5.32 23.04 -4.60
CA SER A 170 -5.05 23.83 -3.39
C SER A 170 -3.78 24.68 -3.50
N PHE A 171 -2.74 24.19 -4.19
CA PHE A 171 -1.49 24.90 -4.43
C PHE A 171 -1.64 26.03 -5.46
N LEU A 172 -2.41 25.81 -6.54
CA LEU A 172 -2.58 26.77 -7.63
C LEU A 172 -3.59 27.88 -7.33
N GLN A 173 -4.66 27.59 -6.59
CA GLN A 173 -5.81 28.51 -6.45
C GLN A 173 -5.76 29.44 -5.22
N GLY A 174 -4.59 29.66 -4.59
CA GLY A 174 -4.42 30.45 -3.36
C GLY A 174 -5.56 31.41 -2.99
N LEU A 175 -6.42 30.97 -2.05
CA LEU A 175 -7.46 31.75 -1.36
C LEU A 175 -8.59 32.37 -2.23
N THR A 176 -9.69 31.64 -2.46
CA THR A 176 -11.04 32.25 -2.49
C THR A 176 -12.12 31.29 -1.97
N SER A 177 -12.71 31.66 -0.84
CA SER A 177 -13.67 30.86 -0.07
C SER A 177 -15.10 31.09 -0.55
N ARG A 178 -15.64 30.11 -1.31
CA ARG A 178 -17.06 29.68 -1.35
C ARG A 178 -17.38 28.67 -2.46
N GLN A 179 -16.55 28.55 -3.49
CA GLN A 179 -16.69 27.51 -4.53
C GLN A 179 -15.84 26.24 -4.25
N LEU A 180 -15.03 26.25 -3.17
CA LEU A 180 -14.06 25.21 -2.81
C LEU A 180 -14.68 23.93 -2.20
N ASP A 181 -15.79 24.03 -1.47
CA ASP A 181 -16.29 22.94 -0.59
C ASP A 181 -16.78 21.69 -1.32
N ARG A 182 -17.12 21.76 -2.62
CA ARG A 182 -17.51 20.58 -3.42
C ARG A 182 -16.40 20.04 -4.30
N LEU A 183 -15.50 20.90 -4.79
CA LEU A 183 -14.46 20.52 -5.76
C LEU A 183 -13.19 19.98 -5.07
N VAL A 184 -12.86 20.44 -3.86
CA VAL A 184 -11.67 20.02 -3.10
C VAL A 184 -12.01 18.88 -2.13
N TRP A 185 -13.19 18.92 -1.50
CA TRP A 185 -13.60 17.89 -0.53
C TRP A 185 -13.91 16.52 -1.17
N ALA A 186 -14.57 16.51 -2.34
CA ALA A 186 -14.96 15.25 -2.98
C ALA A 186 -13.73 14.40 -3.42
N PRO A 187 -12.69 14.97 -4.06
CA PRO A 187 -11.45 14.24 -4.32
C PRO A 187 -10.75 13.75 -3.06
N ASP A 188 -10.77 14.52 -1.96
CA ASP A 188 -10.16 14.12 -0.69
C ASP A 188 -10.81 12.86 -0.10
N MET A 189 -12.15 12.86 -0.02
CA MET A 189 -12.93 11.71 0.43
C MET A 189 -12.75 10.48 -0.47
N ILE A 190 -12.69 10.69 -1.79
CA ILE A 190 -12.43 9.60 -2.74
C ILE A 190 -11.03 9.03 -2.53
N GLY A 191 -10.01 9.88 -2.39
CA GLY A 191 -8.63 9.46 -2.11
C GLY A 191 -8.54 8.64 -0.82
N CYS A 192 -9.12 9.14 0.27
CA CYS A 192 -9.19 8.44 1.56
C CYS A 192 -9.92 7.09 1.44
N LEU A 193 -11.03 7.04 0.70
CA LEU A 193 -11.78 5.80 0.48
C LEU A 193 -10.94 4.77 -0.30
N LEU A 194 -10.23 5.22 -1.34
CA LEU A 194 -9.31 4.35 -2.10
C LEU A 194 -8.18 3.83 -1.21
N PHE A 195 -7.60 4.66 -0.33
CA PHE A 195 -6.60 4.20 0.63
C PHE A 195 -7.14 3.17 1.63
N LEU A 196 -8.39 3.32 2.08
CA LEU A 196 -9.07 2.33 2.92
C LEU A 196 -9.28 1.01 2.17
N ILE A 197 -9.78 1.05 0.93
CA ILE A 197 -9.98 -0.14 0.11
C ILE A 197 -8.64 -0.85 -0.14
N SER A 198 -7.61 -0.10 -0.51
CA SER A 198 -6.26 -0.64 -0.72
C SER A 198 -5.71 -1.34 0.53
N GLY A 199 -5.81 -0.68 1.69
CA GLY A 199 -5.39 -1.23 2.98
C GLY A 199 -6.16 -2.51 3.33
N HIS A 200 -7.46 -2.53 3.10
CA HIS A 200 -8.30 -3.69 3.37
C HIS A 200 -7.92 -4.88 2.49
N LEU A 201 -7.66 -4.64 1.20
CA LEU A 201 -7.15 -5.67 0.29
C LEU A 201 -5.78 -6.21 0.74
N ALA A 202 -4.90 -5.35 1.27
CA ALA A 202 -3.61 -5.78 1.80
C ALA A 202 -3.73 -6.61 3.10
N ILE A 203 -4.71 -6.32 3.96
CA ILE A 203 -5.04 -7.16 5.13
C ILE A 203 -5.56 -8.52 4.65
N ALA A 204 -6.48 -8.52 3.68
CA ALA A 204 -7.05 -9.73 3.10
C ALA A 204 -5.98 -10.59 2.39
N GLU A 205 -4.95 -9.98 1.78
CA GLU A 205 -3.78 -10.65 1.20
C GLU A 205 -3.00 -11.43 2.28
N ILE A 206 -2.70 -10.79 3.42
CA ILE A 206 -1.94 -11.40 4.52
C ILE A 206 -2.75 -12.48 5.23
N CYS A 207 -4.03 -12.25 5.44
CA CYS A 207 -4.86 -13.12 6.24
C CYS A 207 -5.64 -14.18 5.44
N HIS A 208 -5.42 -14.25 4.13
CA HIS A 208 -6.11 -15.19 3.24
C HIS A 208 -7.64 -15.15 3.38
N GLY A 209 -8.20 -13.94 3.52
CA GLY A 209 -9.65 -13.70 3.62
C GLY A 209 -10.29 -13.92 5.00
N ARG A 210 -9.53 -14.30 6.03
CA ARG A 210 -10.04 -14.45 7.41
C ARG A 210 -9.49 -13.35 8.32
N PRO A 211 -10.16 -12.96 9.42
CA PRO A 211 -9.54 -12.08 10.40
C PRO A 211 -8.28 -12.71 11.02
N CYS A 212 -7.14 -12.02 10.99
CA CYS A 212 -5.90 -12.53 11.55
C CYS A 212 -5.03 -11.44 12.22
N ILE A 213 -4.28 -11.83 13.24
CA ILE A 213 -3.30 -10.96 13.92
C ILE A 213 -1.95 -11.68 13.98
N HIS A 214 -0.97 -11.20 13.22
CA HIS A 214 0.37 -11.77 13.19
C HIS A 214 1.36 -10.87 13.92
N ARG A 215 1.38 -10.94 15.27
CA ARG A 215 2.19 -10.05 16.12
C ARG A 215 3.69 -10.04 15.82
N ARG A 216 4.23 -11.16 15.32
CA ARG A 216 5.66 -11.32 14.97
C ARG A 216 5.98 -10.96 13.52
N SER A 217 4.99 -10.65 12.70
CA SER A 217 5.18 -10.34 11.28
C SER A 217 5.34 -8.83 11.06
N LEU A 218 6.52 -8.42 10.61
CA LEU A 218 6.77 -7.04 10.17
C LEU A 218 5.79 -6.63 9.06
N GLY A 219 5.51 -7.54 8.12
CA GLY A 219 4.58 -7.29 7.01
C GLY A 219 3.15 -6.99 7.49
N TRP A 220 2.70 -7.65 8.57
CA TRP A 220 1.40 -7.38 9.19
C TRP A 220 1.35 -5.99 9.83
N TRP A 221 2.40 -5.60 10.56
CA TRP A 221 2.49 -4.26 11.16
C TRP A 221 2.53 -3.14 10.12
N ILE A 222 3.25 -3.32 9.01
CA ILE A 222 3.26 -2.34 7.91
C ILE A 222 1.84 -2.08 7.40
N VAL A 223 1.08 -3.15 7.13
CA VAL A 223 -0.29 -3.03 6.62
C VAL A 223 -1.24 -2.48 7.68
N ALA A 224 -1.14 -2.93 8.93
CA ALA A 224 -1.99 -2.48 10.02
C ALA A 224 -1.80 -0.98 10.32
N VAL A 225 -0.55 -0.50 10.36
CA VAL A 225 -0.24 0.91 10.59
C VAL A 225 -0.72 1.76 9.40
N ASN A 226 -0.51 1.31 8.16
CA ASN A 226 -1.06 2.00 6.98
C ASN A 226 -2.60 2.07 7.03
N GLN A 227 -3.26 0.97 7.40
CA GLN A 227 -4.72 0.94 7.51
C GLN A 227 -5.23 1.91 8.59
N LEU A 228 -4.56 1.97 9.75
CA LEU A 228 -4.86 2.94 10.80
C LEU A 228 -4.68 4.37 10.28
N GLY A 229 -3.59 4.64 9.57
CA GLY A 229 -3.35 5.93 8.92
C GLY A 229 -4.48 6.34 7.98
N SER A 230 -4.92 5.44 7.11
CA SER A 230 -6.04 5.67 6.20
C SER A 230 -7.36 5.95 6.92
N VAL A 231 -7.62 5.30 8.07
CA VAL A 231 -8.82 5.57 8.89
C VAL A 231 -8.75 6.97 9.51
N LEU A 232 -7.59 7.34 10.06
CA LEU A 232 -7.40 8.67 10.67
C LEU A 232 -7.51 9.79 9.62
N PHE A 233 -6.99 9.57 8.42
CA PHE A 233 -7.19 10.48 7.28
C PHE A 233 -8.66 10.58 6.86
N MET A 234 -9.39 9.47 6.82
CA MET A 234 -10.83 9.51 6.55
C MET A 234 -11.60 10.29 7.62
N VAL A 235 -11.27 10.09 8.90
CA VAL A 235 -11.87 10.87 10.00
C VAL A 235 -11.55 12.36 9.84
N SER A 236 -10.32 12.70 9.44
CA SER A 236 -9.91 14.07 9.13
C SER A 236 -10.73 14.67 8.00
N ALA A 237 -10.85 13.97 6.86
CA ALA A 237 -11.60 14.42 5.69
C ALA A 237 -13.09 14.65 6.01
N VAL A 238 -13.68 13.81 6.87
CA VAL A 238 -15.04 14.01 7.38
C VAL A 238 -15.11 15.23 8.31
N ALA A 239 -14.14 15.41 9.21
CA ALA A 239 -14.11 16.55 10.14
C ALA A 239 -13.84 17.90 9.45
N ALA A 240 -13.16 17.88 8.31
CA ALA A 240 -12.92 19.03 7.44
C ALA A 240 -14.15 19.43 6.59
N PHE A 241 -15.24 18.66 6.65
CA PHE A 241 -16.46 19.02 5.94
C PHE A 241 -17.02 20.35 6.46
N THR A 242 -17.22 21.29 5.54
CA THR A 242 -17.77 22.62 5.82
C THR A 242 -19.29 22.57 5.81
N ARG A 243 -19.92 22.98 6.91
CA ARG A 243 -21.38 22.94 6.99
C ARG A 243 -21.98 24.07 6.13
N PRO A 244 -22.86 23.76 5.15
CA PRO A 244 -23.42 24.76 4.24
C PRO A 244 -24.15 25.90 4.96
N GLU A 245 -24.72 25.61 6.13
CA GLU A 245 -25.51 26.55 6.92
C GLU A 245 -24.68 27.58 7.70
N THR A 246 -23.46 27.21 8.09
CA THR A 246 -22.61 28.05 8.98
C THR A 246 -21.32 28.52 8.32
N GLY A 247 -20.89 27.89 7.22
CA GLY A 247 -19.64 28.20 6.54
C GLY A 247 -18.38 27.84 7.34
N SER A 248 -18.53 27.13 8.46
CA SER A 248 -17.43 26.63 9.29
C SER A 248 -17.28 25.11 9.14
N GLU A 249 -16.05 24.62 9.22
CA GLU A 249 -15.72 23.18 9.29
C GLU A 249 -16.39 22.51 10.50
N ILE A 250 -16.66 21.20 10.42
CA ILE A 250 -17.21 20.44 11.56
C ILE A 250 -16.29 20.55 12.77
N SER A 251 -14.99 20.35 12.59
CA SER A 251 -13.97 20.57 13.63
C SER A 251 -12.55 20.65 13.05
N VAL A 252 -12.03 21.87 12.93
CA VAL A 252 -10.66 22.16 12.46
C VAL A 252 -9.62 21.39 13.27
N GLY A 253 -9.80 21.30 14.60
CA GLY A 253 -8.87 20.58 15.48
C GLY A 253 -8.84 19.08 15.21
N VAL A 254 -10.00 18.45 14.98
CA VAL A 254 -10.07 17.02 14.65
C VAL A 254 -9.49 16.73 13.27
N ALA A 255 -9.73 17.62 12.30
CA ALA A 255 -9.11 17.53 10.97
C ALA A 255 -7.57 17.59 11.08
N ASN A 256 -7.02 18.60 11.73
CA ASN A 256 -5.56 18.75 11.86
C ASN A 256 -4.90 17.59 12.61
N TRP A 257 -5.46 17.17 13.75
CA TRP A 257 -4.91 16.03 14.50
C TRP A 257 -5.07 14.70 13.76
N GLY A 258 -6.18 14.50 13.04
CA GLY A 258 -6.40 13.32 12.21
C GLY A 258 -5.39 13.24 11.07
N THR A 259 -5.16 14.34 10.37
CA THR A 259 -4.12 14.44 9.31
C THR A 259 -2.73 14.22 9.89
N LEU A 260 -2.39 14.87 11.01
CA LEU A 260 -1.08 14.74 11.65
C LEU A 260 -0.79 13.29 12.06
N THR A 261 -1.70 12.68 12.82
CA THR A 261 -1.54 11.31 13.32
C THR A 261 -1.61 10.27 12.20
N GLY A 262 -2.47 10.46 11.21
CA GLY A 262 -2.52 9.63 10.00
C GLY A 262 -1.22 9.71 9.20
N ALA A 263 -0.66 10.90 9.02
CA ALA A 263 0.58 11.12 8.29
C ALA A 263 1.78 10.47 8.99
N LEU A 264 1.83 10.56 10.33
CA LEU A 264 2.82 9.85 11.13
C LEU A 264 2.70 8.34 10.98
N CYS A 265 1.49 7.78 10.89
CA CYS A 265 1.31 6.36 10.62
C CYS A 265 1.94 5.96 9.27
N PHE A 266 1.69 6.72 8.20
CA PHE A 266 2.30 6.43 6.89
C PHE A 266 3.83 6.58 6.91
N ALA A 267 4.37 7.57 7.64
CA ALA A 267 5.81 7.72 7.79
C ALA A 267 6.43 6.51 8.53
N VAL A 268 5.82 6.09 9.64
CA VAL A 268 6.24 4.90 10.40
C VAL A 268 6.15 3.63 9.54
N ALA A 269 5.06 3.44 8.80
CA ALA A 269 4.90 2.30 7.91
C ALA A 269 5.96 2.30 6.79
N GLY A 270 6.33 3.47 6.25
CA GLY A 270 7.44 3.63 5.31
C GLY A 270 8.78 3.18 5.90
N VAL A 271 9.09 3.62 7.13
CA VAL A 271 10.29 3.19 7.87
C VAL A 271 10.27 1.68 8.09
N LEU A 272 9.16 1.11 8.56
CA LEU A 272 9.01 -0.34 8.75
C LEU A 272 9.21 -1.10 7.43
N GLN A 273 8.67 -0.58 6.32
CA GLN A 273 8.80 -1.17 5.00
C GLN A 273 10.27 -1.22 4.53
N ALA A 274 11.12 -0.27 4.92
CA ALA A 274 12.55 -0.29 4.60
C ALA A 274 13.30 -1.51 5.21
N PHE A 275 12.75 -2.09 6.29
CA PHE A 275 13.27 -3.29 6.93
C PHE A 275 12.66 -4.60 6.39
N GLU A 276 11.59 -4.53 5.58
CA GLU A 276 11.02 -5.69 4.89
C GLU A 276 11.88 -6.03 3.65
N ARG A 277 12.95 -6.80 3.86
CA ARG A 277 13.93 -7.16 2.82
C ARG A 277 13.77 -8.61 2.31
N PRO A 278 14.03 -8.86 1.01
CA PRO A 278 14.25 -10.20 0.46
C PRO A 278 15.60 -10.80 0.86
#